data_AF-A0A6M1T4Q1-F1
#
_entry.id   AF-A0A6M1T4Q1-F1
#
_cell.length_a   1.000
_cell.length_b   1.000
_cell.length_c   1.000
_cell.angle_alpha   90.00
_cell.angle_beta   90.00
_cell.angle_gamma   90.00
#
_symmetry.space_group_name_H-M   'P 1'
#
loop_
_entity.id
_entity.type
_entity.pdbx_description
1 polymer ?
#
loop_
_entity_poly.entity_id
_entity_poly.type
_entity_poly.pdbx_seq_one_letter_code
_entity_poly.pdbx_strand_id
1 'polypeptide(L)'
;MIPIFRYISEGLSQVEFPNVCVCCGHENTRQEHQLCSFCLDERFEDANPENERASSDTLLPEGVEFQLALWQFDKGGVLQDLLHQLKYHRLTTIGHDLGRKLGERVALHPSLNAFLKKDSALLLPVPLHYLKYRYRGFNQAFKIAKGFQEGYKEIPICNIDDVIRHKYTHTQTGFSLDQRLRNMEGAFEVNNTSVIKDKVLVIIDDVFTTGATTFELCRTVQRAGAKSVIILTVAQA
;
A
#
# COMPACT_ATOMS: atom_id res chain seq x y z
N MET A 1 41.88 -1.89 -31.42
CA MET A 1 40.77 -1.56 -30.50
C MET A 1 39.57 -2.40 -30.96
N ILE A 2 39.06 -3.25 -30.08
CA ILE A 2 38.68 -4.64 -30.43
C ILE A 2 37.23 -4.73 -30.98
N PRO A 3 37.00 -5.35 -32.16
CA PRO A 3 35.68 -5.53 -32.80
C PRO A 3 34.67 -6.33 -31.96
N ILE A 4 35.13 -7.00 -30.90
CA ILE A 4 34.32 -7.66 -29.88
C ILE A 4 33.27 -6.72 -29.26
N PHE A 5 33.61 -5.45 -29.03
CA PHE A 5 32.66 -4.52 -28.40
C PHE A 5 31.44 -4.23 -29.29
N ARG A 6 31.65 -4.21 -30.62
CA ARG A 6 30.56 -4.05 -31.59
C ARG A 6 29.68 -5.30 -31.64
N TYR A 7 30.28 -6.49 -31.66
CA TYR A 7 29.55 -7.75 -31.65
C TYR A 7 28.77 -7.99 -30.34
N ILE A 8 29.32 -7.59 -29.19
CA ILE A 8 28.60 -7.65 -27.90
C ILE A 8 27.44 -6.65 -27.90
N SER A 9 27.63 -5.43 -28.39
CA SER A 9 26.57 -4.43 -28.50
C SER A 9 25.44 -4.86 -29.44
N GLU A 10 25.79 -5.41 -30.61
CA GLU A 10 24.83 -5.96 -31.58
C GLU A 10 24.12 -7.19 -31.01
N GLY A 11 24.85 -8.09 -30.35
CA GLY A 11 24.28 -9.27 -29.68
C GLY A 11 23.33 -8.90 -28.54
N LEU A 12 23.69 -7.94 -27.67
CA LEU A 12 22.82 -7.46 -26.60
C LEU A 12 21.58 -6.74 -27.14
N SER A 13 21.68 -6.05 -28.27
CA SER A 13 20.52 -5.41 -28.93
C SER A 13 19.54 -6.40 -29.56
N GLN A 14 19.96 -7.65 -29.81
CA GLN A 14 19.11 -8.74 -30.28
C GLN A 14 18.53 -9.59 -29.16
N VAL A 15 19.00 -9.40 -27.91
CA VAL A 15 18.31 -9.95 -26.74
C VAL A 15 17.27 -8.93 -26.31
N GLU A 16 16.12 -8.93 -27.00
CA GLU A 16 14.93 -8.33 -26.45
C GLU A 16 14.64 -9.05 -25.12
N PHE A 17 14.86 -8.37 -23.99
CA PHE A 17 14.34 -8.79 -22.71
C PHE A 17 12.95 -8.16 -22.59
N PRO A 18 11.89 -8.82 -23.09
CA PRO A 18 10.55 -8.27 -22.95
C PRO A 18 10.28 -8.00 -21.47
N ASN A 19 9.66 -6.88 -21.16
CA ASN A 19 9.05 -6.70 -19.86
C ASN A 19 8.07 -7.85 -19.68
N VAL A 20 8.29 -8.72 -18.70
CA VAL A 20 7.36 -9.81 -18.38
C VAL A 20 6.64 -9.49 -17.09
N CYS A 21 5.39 -9.92 -16.99
CA CYS A 21 4.64 -9.84 -15.76
C CYS A 21 5.35 -10.65 -14.67
N VAL A 22 5.71 -10.01 -13.56
CA VAL A 22 6.38 -10.65 -12.41
C VAL A 22 5.54 -11.79 -11.82
N CYS A 23 4.22 -11.75 -12.06
CA CYS A 23 3.28 -12.70 -11.51
C CYS A 23 3.08 -13.97 -12.36
N CYS A 24 2.96 -13.83 -13.69
CA CYS A 24 2.66 -14.96 -14.59
C CYS A 24 3.72 -15.22 -15.67
N GLY A 25 4.73 -14.36 -15.80
CA GLY A 25 5.77 -14.46 -16.83
C GLY A 25 5.28 -14.10 -18.24
N HIS A 26 4.02 -13.70 -18.41
CA HIS A 26 3.51 -13.29 -19.71
C HIS A 26 4.14 -11.98 -20.16
N GLU A 27 4.41 -11.87 -21.46
CA GLU A 27 4.96 -10.68 -22.08
C GLU A 27 4.05 -9.46 -21.87
N ASN A 28 4.64 -8.36 -21.41
CA ASN A 28 3.99 -7.08 -21.12
C ASN A 28 4.68 -5.95 -21.89
N THR A 29 4.83 -6.13 -23.20
CA THR A 29 5.60 -5.24 -24.09
C THR A 29 4.98 -3.86 -24.32
N ARG A 30 3.77 -3.60 -23.82
CA ARG A 30 3.05 -2.32 -24.04
C ARG A 30 2.91 -1.45 -22.80
N GLN A 31 3.44 -1.87 -21.66
CA GLN A 31 3.23 -1.17 -20.40
C GLN A 31 4.53 -0.94 -19.64
N GLU A 32 4.68 0.23 -19.01
CA GLU A 32 5.70 0.51 -18.00
C GLU A 32 5.41 -0.23 -16.67
N HIS A 33 4.63 -1.30 -16.72
CA HIS A 33 4.05 -2.02 -15.57
C HIS A 33 4.71 -3.40 -15.40
N GLN A 34 4.93 -3.78 -14.15
CA GLN A 34 5.47 -5.09 -13.76
C GLN A 34 4.37 -6.15 -13.62
N LEU A 35 3.11 -5.73 -13.55
CA LEU A 35 1.95 -6.61 -13.48
C LEU A 35 1.05 -6.39 -14.70
N CYS A 36 0.63 -7.49 -15.35
CA CYS A 36 -0.36 -7.40 -16.43
C CYS A 36 -1.78 -7.25 -15.88
N SER A 37 -2.68 -6.68 -16.69
CA SER A 37 -4.09 -6.50 -16.33
C SER A 37 -4.75 -7.80 -15.90
N PHE A 38 -4.54 -8.90 -16.63
CA PHE A 38 -5.09 -10.21 -16.27
C PHE A 38 -4.71 -10.63 -14.84
N CYS A 39 -3.46 -10.43 -14.41
CA CYS A 39 -3.08 -10.78 -13.03
C CYS A 39 -3.69 -9.84 -12.00
N LEU A 40 -3.84 -8.55 -12.32
CA LEU A 40 -4.48 -7.57 -11.44
C LEU A 40 -6.01 -7.78 -11.36
N ASP A 41 -6.63 -8.32 -12.40
CA ASP A 41 -8.08 -8.43 -12.50
C ASP A 41 -8.60 -9.79 -12.04
N GLU A 42 -7.93 -10.88 -12.43
CA GLU A 42 -8.51 -12.24 -12.38
C GLU A 42 -7.76 -13.20 -11.45
N ARG A 43 -6.51 -12.89 -11.07
CA ARG A 43 -5.66 -13.90 -10.41
C ARG A 43 -5.91 -14.05 -8.92
N PHE A 44 -6.33 -12.97 -8.25
CA PHE A 44 -6.43 -12.92 -6.80
C PHE A 44 -7.89 -12.86 -6.38
N GLU A 45 -8.22 -13.58 -5.30
CA GLU A 45 -9.55 -13.57 -4.72
C GLU A 45 -9.88 -12.19 -4.15
N ASP A 46 -11.05 -11.64 -4.49
CA ASP A 46 -11.51 -10.33 -4.02
C ASP A 46 -11.77 -10.36 -2.50
N ALA A 47 -11.19 -9.39 -1.77
CA ALA A 47 -11.47 -9.26 -0.34
C ALA A 47 -12.81 -8.60 -0.02
N ASN A 48 -13.43 -7.91 -0.99
CA ASN A 48 -14.64 -7.11 -0.81
C ASN A 48 -15.62 -7.27 -1.99
N PRO A 49 -16.13 -8.47 -2.27
CA PRO A 49 -17.00 -8.69 -3.43
C PRO A 49 -18.30 -7.86 -3.36
N GLU A 50 -18.84 -7.66 -2.16
CA GLU A 50 -20.09 -6.92 -1.93
C GLU A 50 -19.86 -5.41 -1.67
N ASN A 51 -18.61 -4.92 -1.76
CA ASN A 51 -18.24 -3.55 -1.38
C ASN A 51 -18.62 -3.17 0.08
N GLU A 52 -18.65 -4.17 0.97
CA GLU A 52 -18.78 -3.96 2.40
C GLU A 52 -17.40 -3.73 3.05
N ARG A 53 -17.36 -3.69 4.39
CA ARG A 53 -16.08 -3.67 5.11
C ARG A 53 -15.36 -5.01 4.92
N ALA A 54 -14.07 -4.95 4.61
CA ALA A 54 -13.26 -6.14 4.37
C ALA A 54 -13.17 -7.04 5.60
N SER A 55 -13.10 -6.45 6.79
CA SER A 55 -13.14 -7.21 8.05
C SER A 55 -14.37 -6.89 8.88
N SER A 56 -15.30 -7.85 8.98
CA SER A 56 -16.42 -7.79 9.93
C SER A 56 -15.95 -7.96 11.38
N ASP A 57 -14.89 -8.74 11.60
CA ASP A 57 -14.46 -9.20 12.93
C ASP A 57 -13.36 -8.33 13.56
N THR A 58 -12.93 -7.26 12.88
CA THR A 58 -11.90 -6.35 13.41
C THR A 58 -12.53 -5.10 14.01
N LEU A 59 -12.24 -4.85 15.28
CA LEU A 59 -12.57 -3.59 15.94
C LEU A 59 -11.74 -2.47 15.30
N LEU A 60 -12.41 -1.58 14.56
CA LEU A 60 -11.85 -0.32 14.10
C LEU A 60 -12.16 0.77 15.13
N PRO A 61 -11.27 1.76 15.33
CA PRO A 61 -11.60 2.88 16.19
C PRO A 61 -12.75 3.70 15.59
N GLU A 62 -13.47 4.43 16.44
CA GLU A 62 -14.50 5.38 16.01
C GLU A 62 -13.93 6.35 14.98
N GLY A 63 -14.73 6.81 14.02
CA GLY A 63 -14.29 7.76 12.98
C GLY A 63 -13.59 7.14 11.77
N VAL A 64 -13.53 5.80 11.68
CA VAL A 64 -13.21 5.11 10.42
C VAL A 64 -14.49 4.95 9.59
N GLU A 65 -14.52 5.62 8.44
CA GLU A 65 -15.68 5.65 7.53
C GLU A 65 -15.69 4.43 6.61
N PHE A 66 -14.52 4.11 6.04
CA PHE A 66 -14.35 3.00 5.10
C PHE A 66 -13.10 2.20 5.41
N GLN A 67 -13.18 0.89 5.19
CA GLN A 67 -12.05 -0.01 5.19
C GLN A 67 -12.19 -0.96 4.00
N LEU A 68 -11.19 -0.94 3.11
CA LEU A 68 -11.19 -1.70 1.87
C LEU A 68 -9.82 -2.37 1.67
N ALA A 69 -9.85 -3.61 1.21
CA ALA A 69 -8.71 -4.34 0.71
C ALA A 69 -9.00 -4.81 -0.73
N LEU A 70 -8.00 -4.87 -1.62
CA LEU A 70 -8.24 -5.43 -2.96
C LEU A 70 -8.51 -6.93 -2.89
N TRP A 71 -7.63 -7.67 -2.22
CA TRP A 71 -7.61 -9.13 -2.31
C TRP A 71 -7.43 -9.82 -0.96
N GLN A 72 -7.89 -11.07 -0.89
CA GLN A 72 -7.56 -11.96 0.22
C GLN A 72 -6.08 -12.35 0.15
N PHE A 73 -5.40 -12.31 1.30
CA PHE A 73 -3.98 -12.62 1.42
C PHE A 73 -3.77 -14.13 1.36
N ASP A 74 -2.98 -14.58 0.38
CA ASP A 74 -2.71 -15.99 0.15
C ASP A 74 -1.41 -16.44 0.85
N LYS A 75 -1.54 -16.97 2.07
CA LYS A 75 -0.35 -17.44 2.80
C LYS A 75 0.38 -18.56 2.02
N GLY A 76 1.63 -18.29 1.64
CA GLY A 76 2.47 -19.16 0.81
C GLY A 76 2.13 -19.10 -0.68
N GLY A 77 1.28 -18.16 -1.09
CA GLY A 77 0.84 -17.97 -2.46
C GLY A 77 1.53 -16.79 -3.16
N VAL A 78 0.95 -16.43 -4.30
CA VAL A 78 1.53 -15.52 -5.28
C VAL A 78 1.41 -14.06 -4.83
N LEU A 79 0.31 -13.67 -4.19
CA LEU A 79 0.17 -12.30 -3.67
C LEU A 79 1.14 -12.05 -2.51
N GLN A 80 1.34 -13.03 -1.62
CA GLN A 80 2.41 -12.96 -0.62
C GLN A 80 3.79 -12.78 -1.27
N ASP A 81 4.11 -13.57 -2.31
CA ASP A 81 5.39 -13.48 -3.01
C ASP A 81 5.58 -12.12 -3.69
N LEU A 82 4.55 -11.58 -4.34
CA LEU A 82 4.59 -10.23 -4.92
C LEU A 82 4.88 -9.16 -3.87
N LEU A 83 4.22 -9.24 -2.71
CA LEU A 83 4.45 -8.31 -1.61
C LEU A 83 5.83 -8.49 -0.98
N HIS A 84 6.37 -9.71 -0.95
CA HIS A 84 7.75 -9.98 -0.57
C HIS A 84 8.75 -9.37 -1.55
N GLN A 85 8.52 -9.53 -2.86
CA GLN A 85 9.33 -8.91 -3.91
C GLN A 85 9.35 -7.39 -3.80
N LEU A 86 8.18 -6.78 -3.56
CA LEU A 86 8.09 -5.36 -3.25
C LEU A 86 8.89 -5.03 -1.98
N LYS A 87 8.76 -5.78 -0.88
CA LYS A 87 9.39 -5.41 0.40
C LYS A 87 10.91 -5.61 0.46
N TYR A 88 11.46 -6.58 -0.27
CA TYR A 88 12.83 -7.04 -0.05
C TYR A 88 13.70 -7.06 -1.31
N HIS A 89 13.09 -7.13 -2.50
CA HIS A 89 13.80 -7.17 -3.79
C HIS A 89 13.74 -5.84 -4.56
N ARG A 90 13.22 -4.78 -3.93
CA ARG A 90 13.21 -3.40 -4.45
C ARG A 90 12.50 -3.23 -5.80
N LEU A 91 11.58 -4.13 -6.16
CA LEU A 91 10.73 -4.00 -7.35
C LEU A 91 9.64 -2.95 -7.10
N THR A 92 10.03 -1.68 -6.96
CA THR A 92 9.14 -0.60 -6.50
C THR A 92 7.99 -0.29 -7.46
N THR A 93 8.15 -0.63 -8.75
CA THR A 93 7.10 -0.48 -9.76
C THR A 93 5.89 -1.36 -9.46
N ILE A 94 6.07 -2.52 -8.82
CA ILE A 94 4.96 -3.33 -8.30
C ILE A 94 4.10 -2.48 -7.37
N GLY A 95 4.71 -1.70 -6.48
CA GLY A 95 3.97 -0.80 -5.59
C GLY A 95 3.09 0.19 -6.35
N HIS A 96 3.58 0.75 -7.45
CA HIS A 96 2.78 1.64 -8.30
C HIS A 96 1.61 0.90 -8.96
N ASP A 97 1.84 -0.29 -9.52
CA ASP A 97 0.77 -1.07 -10.17
C ASP A 97 -0.33 -1.47 -9.18
N LEU A 98 0.06 -1.91 -7.97
CA LEU A 98 -0.88 -2.22 -6.89
C LEU A 98 -1.67 -0.98 -6.46
N GLY A 99 -0.99 0.17 -6.35
CA GLY A 99 -1.62 1.45 -6.02
C GLY A 99 -2.63 1.91 -7.07
N ARG A 100 -2.27 1.80 -8.35
CA ARG A 100 -3.17 2.13 -9.46
C ARG A 100 -4.41 1.26 -9.42
N LYS A 101 -4.24 -0.04 -9.23
CA LYS A 101 -5.36 -0.98 -9.11
C LYS A 101 -6.26 -0.66 -7.92
N LEU A 102 -5.68 -0.24 -6.80
CA LEU A 102 -6.41 0.23 -5.63
C LEU A 102 -7.25 1.47 -5.97
N GLY A 103 -6.68 2.43 -6.70
CA GLY A 103 -7.39 3.61 -7.20
C GLY A 103 -8.56 3.25 -8.12
N GLU A 104 -8.37 2.32 -9.05
CA GLU A 104 -9.44 1.81 -9.93
C GLU A 104 -10.58 1.18 -9.14
N ARG A 105 -10.27 0.32 -8.16
CA ARG A 105 -11.29 -0.27 -7.29
C ARG A 105 -12.07 0.80 -6.52
N VAL A 106 -11.38 1.79 -5.97
CA VAL A 106 -12.02 2.89 -5.27
C VAL A 106 -12.93 3.70 -6.20
N ALA A 107 -12.51 3.94 -7.45
CA ALA A 107 -13.33 4.65 -8.42
C ALA A 107 -14.65 3.92 -8.74
N LEU A 108 -14.63 2.58 -8.72
CA LEU A 108 -15.80 1.72 -8.91
C LEU A 108 -16.70 1.62 -7.66
N HIS A 109 -16.21 2.00 -6.48
CA HIS A 109 -16.99 2.01 -5.25
C HIS A 109 -17.73 3.35 -5.07
N PRO A 110 -19.04 3.46 -5.32
CA PRO A 110 -19.71 4.76 -5.46
C PRO A 110 -19.64 5.64 -4.20
N SER A 111 -19.94 5.06 -3.03
CA SER A 111 -19.96 5.81 -1.76
C SER A 111 -18.56 6.31 -1.35
N LEU A 112 -17.56 5.44 -1.42
CA LEU A 112 -16.17 5.78 -1.10
C LEU A 112 -15.60 6.81 -2.08
N ASN A 113 -15.81 6.64 -3.38
CA ASN A 113 -15.35 7.59 -4.40
C ASN A 113 -15.98 8.97 -4.19
N ALA A 114 -17.29 9.01 -3.91
CA ALA A 114 -17.98 10.26 -3.62
C ALA A 114 -17.48 10.93 -2.34
N PHE A 115 -17.12 10.13 -1.31
CA PHE A 115 -16.57 10.64 -0.06
C PHE A 115 -15.20 11.29 -0.27
N LEU A 116 -14.29 10.63 -0.99
CA LEU A 116 -12.95 11.16 -1.28
C LEU A 116 -12.96 12.46 -2.07
N LYS A 117 -13.95 12.67 -2.94
CA LYS A 117 -14.07 13.87 -3.78
C LYS A 117 -14.67 15.08 -3.07
N LYS A 118 -15.39 14.89 -1.96
CA LYS A 118 -16.12 15.96 -1.27
C LYS A 118 -15.27 16.68 -0.23
N ASP A 119 -14.38 15.95 0.43
CA ASP A 119 -13.64 16.43 1.58
C ASP A 119 -12.18 16.70 1.26
N SER A 120 -11.50 17.46 2.13
CA SER A 120 -10.06 17.68 2.02
C SER A 120 -9.31 16.40 2.42
N ALA A 121 -9.20 15.48 1.47
CA ALA A 121 -8.50 14.22 1.64
C ALA A 121 -6.98 14.42 1.65
N LEU A 122 -6.27 13.55 2.38
CA LEU A 122 -4.82 13.48 2.43
C LEU A 122 -4.41 12.01 2.47
N LEU A 123 -3.57 11.59 1.53
CA LEU A 123 -3.03 10.22 1.53
C LEU A 123 -1.97 10.11 2.61
N LEU A 124 -2.16 9.18 3.54
CA LEU A 124 -1.22 8.84 4.61
C LEU A 124 -0.68 7.42 4.40
N PRO A 125 0.44 7.26 3.71
CA PRO A 125 1.14 5.98 3.67
C PRO A 125 1.54 5.57 5.09
N VAL A 126 1.26 4.33 5.50
CA VAL A 126 1.62 3.87 6.85
C VAL A 126 3.11 4.11 7.12
N PRO A 127 3.48 4.88 8.15
CA PRO A 127 4.87 5.21 8.41
C PRO A 127 5.70 3.97 8.75
N LEU A 128 6.85 3.87 8.08
CA LEU A 128 7.82 2.82 8.33
C LEU A 128 8.84 3.30 9.36
N HIS A 129 9.16 2.46 10.35
CA HIS A 129 10.19 2.80 11.33
C HIS A 129 11.55 3.04 10.64
N TYR A 130 12.33 4.01 11.11
CA TYR A 130 13.56 4.47 10.44
C TYR A 130 14.57 3.33 10.16
N LEU A 131 14.71 2.34 11.07
CA LEU A 131 15.56 1.18 10.84
C LEU A 131 15.09 0.32 9.65
N LYS A 132 13.77 0.09 9.52
CA LYS A 132 13.20 -0.65 8.38
C LYS A 132 13.34 0.16 7.10
N TYR A 133 13.16 1.48 7.18
CA TYR A 133 13.38 2.38 6.04
C TYR A 133 14.84 2.33 5.57
N ARG A 134 15.82 2.41 6.47
CA ARG A 134 17.25 2.30 6.14
C ARG A 134 17.60 0.96 5.50
N TYR A 135 17.09 -0.15 6.02
CA TYR A 135 17.33 -1.48 5.47
C TYR A 135 16.69 -1.65 4.07
N ARG A 136 15.41 -1.27 3.93
CA ARG A 136 14.63 -1.43 2.70
C ARG A 136 15.01 -0.41 1.62
N GLY A 137 15.42 0.78 2.02
CA GLY A 137 15.72 1.93 1.15
C GLY A 137 14.50 2.75 0.72
N PHE A 138 13.28 2.34 1.08
CA PHE A 138 12.03 3.02 0.75
C PHE A 138 10.87 2.56 1.65
N ASN A 139 9.74 3.26 1.57
CA ASN A 139 8.46 2.84 2.14
C ASN A 139 7.55 2.26 1.05
N GLN A 140 7.18 0.99 1.15
CA GLN A 140 6.31 0.29 0.22
C GLN A 140 4.91 0.90 0.18
N ALA A 141 4.36 1.32 1.32
CA ALA A 141 3.08 2.00 1.40
C ALA A 141 3.11 3.32 0.62
N PHE A 142 4.26 4.01 0.62
CA PHE A 142 4.43 5.25 -0.16
C PHE A 142 4.42 4.98 -1.67
N LYS A 143 4.99 3.86 -2.13
CA LYS A 143 4.93 3.46 -3.54
C LYS A 143 3.50 3.10 -3.97
N ILE A 144 2.75 2.43 -3.11
CA ILE A 144 1.32 2.16 -3.31
C ILE A 144 0.52 3.47 -3.36
N ALA A 145 0.76 4.39 -2.41
CA ALA A 145 0.10 5.69 -2.42
C ALA A 145 0.42 6.51 -3.68
N LYS A 146 1.64 6.41 -4.21
CA LYS A 146 2.02 7.07 -5.48
C LYS A 146 1.26 6.49 -6.68
N GLY A 147 1.11 5.17 -6.76
CA GLY A 147 0.26 4.55 -7.78
C GLY A 147 -1.20 4.96 -7.64
N PHE A 148 -1.73 4.99 -6.41
CA PHE A 148 -3.11 5.42 -6.15
C PHE A 148 -3.36 6.87 -6.59
N GLN A 149 -2.41 7.77 -6.30
CA GLN A 149 -2.47 9.18 -6.67
C GLN A 149 -2.55 9.40 -8.19
N GLU A 150 -2.17 8.43 -9.04
CA GLU A 150 -2.33 8.56 -10.49
C GLU A 150 -3.79 8.74 -10.91
N GLY A 151 -4.72 8.10 -10.19
CA GLY A 151 -6.17 8.24 -10.38
C GLY A 151 -6.83 9.36 -9.55
N TYR A 152 -6.12 9.89 -8.56
CA TYR A 152 -6.60 10.89 -7.59
C TYR A 152 -5.57 12.01 -7.41
N LYS A 153 -5.23 12.70 -8.50
CA LYS A 153 -4.07 13.63 -8.58
C LYS A 153 -4.20 14.83 -7.67
N GLU A 154 -5.44 15.24 -7.39
CA GLU A 154 -5.79 16.35 -6.50
C GLU A 154 -5.56 16.02 -5.02
N ILE A 155 -5.44 14.75 -4.64
CA ILE A 155 -5.22 14.35 -3.25
C ILE A 155 -3.71 14.33 -2.98
N PRO A 156 -3.19 15.22 -2.11
CA PRO A 156 -1.78 15.23 -1.75
C PRO A 156 -1.40 13.99 -0.94
N ILE A 157 -0.10 13.65 -0.97
CA ILE A 157 0.48 12.64 -0.08
C ILE A 157 1.17 13.37 1.06
N CYS A 158 0.90 12.91 2.29
CA CYS A 158 1.54 13.37 3.52
C CYS A 158 3.07 13.27 3.42
N ASN A 159 3.80 14.25 3.95
CA ASN A 159 5.26 14.17 3.98
C ASN A 159 5.69 13.09 4.98
N ILE A 160 6.88 12.54 4.77
CA ILE A 160 7.41 11.46 5.61
C ILE A 160 7.58 11.87 7.08
N ASP A 161 7.76 13.17 7.34
CA ASP A 161 7.99 13.71 8.68
C ASP A 161 6.72 14.22 9.37
N ASP A 162 5.59 14.32 8.65
CA ASP A 162 4.33 14.82 9.23
C ASP A 162 3.74 13.79 10.22
N VAL A 163 3.88 12.50 9.92
CA VAL A 163 3.54 11.39 10.82
C VAL A 163 4.65 10.35 10.80
N ILE A 164 5.25 10.11 11.96
CA ILE A 164 6.41 9.23 12.09
C ILE A 164 6.08 7.99 12.92
N ARG A 165 6.87 6.93 12.71
CA ARG A 165 6.87 5.74 13.57
C ARG A 165 8.17 5.67 14.33
N HIS A 166 8.16 6.05 15.60
CA HIS A 166 9.36 6.09 16.44
C HIS A 166 9.62 4.76 17.17
N LYS A 167 8.60 3.91 17.35
CA LYS A 167 8.75 2.61 18.01
C LYS A 167 9.10 1.53 16.99
N TYR A 168 10.27 0.91 17.18
CA TYR A 168 10.61 -0.29 16.42
C TYR A 168 9.79 -1.47 16.95
N THR A 169 8.77 -1.88 16.20
CA THR A 169 7.99 -3.06 16.55
C THR A 169 8.33 -4.22 15.62
N HIS A 170 8.71 -5.34 16.22
CA HIS A 170 8.87 -6.61 15.53
C HIS A 170 7.49 -7.19 15.20
N THR A 171 7.32 -7.66 13.97
CA THR A 171 6.23 -8.58 13.62
C THR A 171 6.57 -9.92 14.24
N GLN A 172 6.05 -10.18 15.45
CA GLN A 172 6.23 -11.47 16.11
C GLN A 172 5.10 -12.41 15.68
N THR A 173 5.47 -13.40 14.86
CA THR A 173 4.60 -14.52 14.50
C THR A 173 4.13 -15.20 15.78
N GLY A 174 2.82 -15.39 15.95
CA GLY A 174 2.23 -16.02 17.15
C GLY A 174 1.70 -15.08 18.22
N PHE A 175 1.79 -13.76 18.05
CA PHE A 175 1.14 -12.82 18.97
C PHE A 175 -0.39 -12.83 18.84
N SER A 176 -1.09 -12.83 19.97
CA SER A 176 -2.53 -12.57 20.05
C SER A 176 -2.87 -11.13 19.64
N LEU A 177 -4.14 -10.87 19.34
CA LEU A 177 -4.63 -9.52 19.01
C LEU A 177 -4.22 -8.49 20.08
N ASP A 178 -4.47 -8.80 21.36
CA ASP A 178 -4.11 -7.92 22.47
C ASP A 178 -2.62 -7.63 22.58
N GLN A 179 -1.79 -8.65 22.33
CA GLN A 179 -0.33 -8.47 22.33
C GLN A 179 0.10 -7.56 21.17
N ARG A 180 -0.52 -7.68 20.00
CA ARG A 180 -0.24 -6.80 18.86
C ARG A 180 -0.70 -5.37 19.12
N LEU A 181 -1.87 -5.17 19.75
CA LEU A 181 -2.36 -3.84 20.14
C LEU A 181 -1.41 -3.17 21.13
N ARG A 182 -1.02 -3.84 22.21
CA ARG A 182 -0.03 -3.30 23.18
C ARG A 182 1.34 -3.04 22.56
N ASN A 183 1.77 -3.91 21.65
CA ASN A 183 3.03 -3.71 20.93
C ASN A 183 2.97 -2.45 20.05
N MET A 184 1.84 -2.18 19.41
CA MET A 184 1.63 -0.99 18.59
C MET A 184 1.32 0.26 19.39
N GLU A 185 0.82 0.18 20.63
CA GLU A 185 0.49 1.35 21.43
C GLU A 185 1.68 2.33 21.54
N GLY A 186 1.37 3.60 21.26
CA GLY A 186 2.32 4.69 21.22
C GLY A 186 3.35 4.57 20.10
N ALA A 187 3.14 3.77 19.05
CA ALA A 187 4.17 3.58 18.02
C ALA A 187 4.30 4.75 17.05
N PHE A 188 3.26 5.60 16.95
CA PHE A 188 3.17 6.69 15.99
C PHE A 188 3.09 8.05 16.69
N GLU A 189 3.54 9.08 15.98
CA GLU A 189 3.52 10.47 16.44
C GLU A 189 3.22 11.39 15.25
N VAL A 190 2.37 12.39 15.48
CA VAL A 190 2.08 13.45 14.49
C VAL A 190 2.94 14.66 14.85
N ASN A 191 3.92 14.97 14.00
CA ASN A 191 4.79 16.12 14.21
C ASN A 191 4.15 17.42 13.71
N ASN A 192 3.24 17.32 12.75
CA ASN A 192 2.62 18.48 12.10
C ASN A 192 1.09 18.39 12.15
N THR A 193 0.52 18.78 13.29
CA THR A 193 -0.93 18.77 13.50
C THR A 193 -1.68 19.61 12.47
N SER A 194 -1.07 20.68 11.94
CA SER A 194 -1.72 21.59 11.00
C SER A 194 -2.07 20.94 9.66
N VAL A 195 -1.26 19.96 9.23
CA VAL A 195 -1.49 19.17 8.00
C VAL A 195 -2.58 18.11 8.20
N ILE A 196 -2.74 17.63 9.43
CA ILE A 196 -3.68 16.55 9.77
C ILE A 196 -5.07 17.07 10.15
N LYS A 197 -5.12 18.22 10.83
CA LYS A 197 -6.36 18.77 11.40
C LYS A 197 -7.42 19.01 10.32
N ASP A 198 -8.65 18.60 10.62
CA ASP A 198 -9.85 18.72 9.78
C ASP A 198 -9.74 18.02 8.41
N LYS A 199 -8.73 17.15 8.21
CA LYS A 199 -8.57 16.35 6.99
C LYS A 199 -9.23 14.98 7.09
N VAL A 200 -9.66 14.47 5.94
CA VAL A 200 -9.97 13.04 5.77
C VAL A 200 -8.67 12.32 5.46
N LEU A 201 -8.19 11.46 6.37
CA LEU A 201 -6.96 10.73 6.13
C LEU A 201 -7.22 9.40 5.44
N VAL A 202 -6.55 9.18 4.32
CA VAL A 202 -6.58 7.92 3.57
C VAL A 202 -5.33 7.13 3.94
N ILE A 203 -5.45 6.26 4.93
CA ILE A 203 -4.37 5.37 5.33
C ILE A 203 -4.16 4.32 4.24
N ILE A 204 -2.94 4.26 3.70
CA ILE A 204 -2.56 3.29 2.67
C ILE A 204 -1.51 2.34 3.25
N ASP A 205 -1.74 1.03 3.17
CA ASP A 205 -0.77 0.00 3.55
C ASP A 205 -0.76 -1.19 2.57
N ASP A 206 0.21 -2.07 2.70
CA ASP A 206 0.28 -3.28 1.88
C ASP A 206 -0.66 -4.39 2.36
N VAL A 207 -0.68 -4.72 3.66
CA VAL A 207 -1.53 -5.80 4.19
C VAL A 207 -2.24 -5.37 5.47
N PHE A 208 -3.57 -5.46 5.47
CA PHE A 208 -4.37 -5.42 6.67
C PHE A 208 -4.38 -6.82 7.31
N THR A 209 -3.81 -6.95 8.51
CA THR A 209 -3.85 -8.21 9.26
C THR A 209 -4.86 -8.07 10.40
N THR A 210 -4.39 -8.07 11.65
CA THR A 210 -5.23 -7.90 12.85
C THR A 210 -5.70 -6.45 13.07
N GLY A 211 -5.51 -5.54 12.12
CA GLY A 211 -5.81 -4.12 12.27
C GLY A 211 -4.97 -3.33 13.29
N ALA A 212 -4.18 -3.95 14.16
CA ALA A 212 -3.47 -3.27 15.25
C ALA A 212 -2.59 -2.07 14.82
N THR A 213 -1.89 -2.17 13.68
CA THR A 213 -1.11 -1.06 13.13
C THR A 213 -2.02 0.11 12.78
N THR A 214 -3.07 -0.17 12.02
CA THR A 214 -4.01 0.83 11.55
C THR A 214 -4.82 1.43 12.70
N PHE A 215 -5.20 0.61 13.68
CA PHE A 215 -5.90 1.03 14.89
C PHE A 215 -5.13 2.12 15.64
N GLU A 216 -3.84 1.87 15.95
CA GLU A 216 -3.04 2.88 16.64
C GLU A 216 -2.80 4.12 15.77
N LEU A 217 -2.56 3.94 14.46
CA LEU A 217 -2.36 5.07 13.55
C LEU A 217 -3.61 5.96 13.49
N CYS A 218 -4.80 5.36 13.33
CA CYS A 218 -6.09 6.05 13.40
C CYS A 218 -6.23 6.84 14.70
N ARG A 219 -6.00 6.19 15.85
CA ARG A 219 -6.08 6.85 17.16
C ARG A 219 -5.13 8.05 17.25
N THR A 220 -3.92 7.90 16.72
CA THR A 220 -2.88 8.95 16.74
C THR A 220 -3.31 10.16 15.90
N VAL A 221 -3.81 9.94 14.68
CA VAL A 221 -4.21 11.05 13.79
C VAL A 221 -5.52 11.70 14.22
N GLN A 222 -6.45 10.94 14.81
CA GLN A 222 -7.69 11.47 15.38
C GLN A 222 -7.42 12.37 16.58
N ARG A 223 -6.47 12.00 17.45
CA ARG A 223 -6.00 12.88 18.53
C ARG A 223 -5.37 14.17 18.01
N ALA A 224 -4.79 14.13 16.81
CA ALA A 224 -4.28 15.32 16.12
C ALA A 224 -5.38 16.11 15.37
N GLY A 225 -6.65 15.73 15.50
CA GLY A 225 -7.80 16.44 14.94
C GLY A 225 -8.16 16.04 13.51
N ALA A 226 -7.74 14.87 13.02
CA ALA A 226 -8.26 14.34 11.76
C ALA A 226 -9.80 14.26 11.80
N LYS A 227 -10.46 14.69 10.73
CA LYS A 227 -11.93 14.71 10.62
C LYS A 227 -12.50 13.28 10.60
N SER A 228 -11.91 12.44 9.75
CA SER A 228 -12.26 11.02 9.63
C SER A 228 -11.11 10.25 8.97
N VAL A 229 -11.23 8.92 8.95
CA VAL A 229 -10.20 8.05 8.39
C VAL A 229 -10.81 7.03 7.41
N ILE A 230 -10.09 6.79 6.33
CA ILE A 230 -10.31 5.71 5.38
C ILE A 230 -9.09 4.79 5.41
N ILE A 231 -9.31 3.49 5.35
CA ILE A 231 -8.24 2.49 5.32
C ILE A 231 -8.28 1.76 3.98
N LEU A 232 -7.22 1.88 3.19
CA LEU A 232 -7.07 1.18 1.92
C LEU A 232 -5.83 0.29 1.97
N THR A 233 -5.98 -0.98 1.65
CA THR A 233 -4.87 -1.94 1.64
C THR A 233 -4.87 -2.81 0.39
N VAL A 234 -3.70 -3.35 0.03
CA VAL A 234 -3.62 -4.27 -1.11
C VAL A 234 -4.21 -5.63 -0.74
N ALA A 235 -3.88 -6.14 0.43
CA ALA A 235 -4.38 -7.45 0.87
C ALA A 235 -4.97 -7.41 2.28
N GLN A 236 -5.82 -8.39 2.58
CA GLN A 236 -6.33 -8.68 3.92
C GLN A 236 -6.03 -10.12 4.33
N ALA A 237 -5.53 -10.33 5.54
CA ALA A 237 -5.16 -11.66 6.07
C ALA A 237 -5.94 -12.03 7.34
#